data_AF-A0A7C7QXP9-F1
#
_entry.id   AF-A0A7C7QXP9-F1
#
_cell.length_a   1.000
_cell.length_b   1.000
_cell.length_c   1.000
_cell.angle_alpha   90.00
_cell.angle_beta   90.00
_cell.angle_gamma   90.00
#
_symmetry.space_group_name_H-M   'P 1'
#
loop_
_entity.id
_entity.type
_entity.pdbx_description
1 polymer ?
#
loop_
_entity_poly.entity_id
_entity_poly.type
_entity_poly.pdbx_seq_one_letter_code
_entity_poly.pdbx_strand_id
1 'polypeptide(L)'
;MKKTEDIPSISISFSLKFPFIIWFKNYNKEKFLRDVIAGVTVAAVYVPQSMAYSMLAGMPPIHGLYVAFIATIVAAIFGSSRYLNTGPVAMTCLLSASVLYGIGLEPQTPEWIKYMALLAFMVGIIRLTVGLLKLGFIVDLISNSVVIGFTSAGAMVIALSQFGHLFGYKIERSTHIFDVVIDLVSSIFFFIIFALGKFSFKTSSGF
;
A
#
# COMPACT_ATOMS: atom_id res chain seq x y z
N MET A 1 -10.40 -1.08 53.38
CA MET A 1 -10.22 -2.15 52.38
C MET A 1 -10.65 -1.61 51.03
N LYS A 2 -9.71 -1.53 50.08
CA LYS A 2 -9.85 -0.87 48.78
C LYS A 2 -10.74 -1.73 47.87
N LYS A 3 -11.73 -1.10 47.25
CA LYS A 3 -12.69 -1.70 46.32
C LYS A 3 -11.91 -2.39 45.19
N THR A 4 -12.03 -3.71 45.08
CA THR A 4 -11.51 -4.49 43.95
C THR A 4 -12.12 -3.94 42.67
N GLU A 5 -11.29 -3.33 41.84
CA GLU A 5 -11.63 -2.91 40.48
C GLU A 5 -12.03 -4.16 39.71
N ASP A 6 -13.27 -4.18 39.23
CA ASP A 6 -13.80 -5.24 38.38
C ASP A 6 -12.94 -5.31 37.11
N ILE A 7 -12.10 -6.33 37.04
CA ILE A 7 -11.38 -6.71 35.84
C ILE A 7 -12.47 -7.01 34.79
N PRO A 8 -12.52 -6.30 33.65
CA PRO A 8 -13.51 -6.61 32.63
C PRO A 8 -13.25 -8.05 32.18
N SER A 9 -14.17 -8.94 32.55
CA SER A 9 -14.17 -10.31 32.08
C SER A 9 -14.21 -10.26 30.56
N ILE A 10 -13.10 -10.69 29.93
CA ILE A 10 -13.02 -10.86 28.48
C ILE A 10 -13.92 -12.05 28.15
N SER A 11 -15.22 -11.79 28.07
CA SER A 11 -16.18 -12.78 27.61
C SER A 11 -15.92 -12.99 26.12
N ILE A 12 -15.41 -14.18 25.80
CA ILE A 12 -15.15 -14.62 24.43
C ILE A 12 -16.51 -14.95 23.81
N SER A 13 -17.25 -13.92 23.39
CA SER A 13 -18.46 -14.11 22.59
C SER A 13 -18.06 -14.14 21.12
N PHE A 14 -18.02 -15.34 20.54
CA PHE A 14 -17.87 -15.55 19.10
C PHE A 14 -19.22 -15.31 18.41
N SER A 15 -19.80 -14.13 18.57
CA SER A 15 -20.92 -13.74 17.70
C SER A 15 -20.31 -13.15 16.45
N LEU A 16 -20.42 -13.86 15.31
CA LEU A 16 -20.18 -13.34 13.97
C LEU A 16 -21.26 -12.27 13.66
N LYS A 17 -21.28 -11.19 14.44
CA LYS A 17 -22.11 -10.02 14.16
C LYS A 17 -21.40 -9.29 13.04
N PHE A 18 -21.95 -9.38 11.85
CA PHE A 18 -21.52 -8.57 10.72
C PHE A 18 -21.52 -7.09 11.14
N PRO A 19 -20.34 -6.45 11.31
CA PRO A 19 -20.25 -5.11 11.89
C PRO A 19 -21.00 -4.06 11.07
N PHE A 20 -21.07 -4.28 9.76
CA PHE A 20 -21.71 -3.37 8.82
C PHE A 20 -23.21 -3.12 9.12
N ILE A 21 -23.90 -4.07 9.77
CA ILE A 21 -25.34 -3.93 10.10
C ILE A 21 -25.56 -2.74 11.04
N ILE A 22 -24.59 -2.45 11.93
CA ILE A 22 -24.65 -1.33 12.86
C ILE A 22 -24.65 0.00 12.10
N TRP A 23 -24.02 0.08 10.92
CA TRP A 23 -23.90 1.32 10.16
C TRP A 23 -25.21 1.77 9.53
N PHE A 24 -26.16 0.86 9.34
CA PHE A 24 -27.51 1.19 8.87
C PHE A 24 -28.41 1.75 9.97
N LYS A 25 -28.01 1.67 11.24
CA LYS A 25 -28.77 2.26 12.35
C LYS A 25 -28.78 3.79 12.21
N ASN A 26 -29.96 4.40 12.15
CA ASN A 26 -30.16 5.83 11.91
C ASN A 26 -29.61 6.34 10.57
N TYR A 27 -29.65 5.51 9.52
CA TYR A 27 -29.29 5.91 8.16
C TYR A 27 -30.41 6.73 7.51
N ASN A 28 -30.07 7.89 6.93
CA ASN A 28 -31.04 8.80 6.29
C ASN A 28 -30.61 9.13 4.85
N LYS A 29 -31.52 9.73 4.07
CA LYS A 29 -31.26 10.10 2.66
C LYS A 29 -30.09 11.09 2.51
N GLU A 30 -29.89 11.97 3.48
CA GLU A 30 -28.78 12.93 3.48
C GLU A 30 -27.42 12.24 3.63
N LYS A 31 -27.30 11.28 4.57
CA LYS A 31 -26.10 10.45 4.74
C LYS A 31 -25.82 9.61 3.50
N PHE A 32 -26.86 9.05 2.89
CA PHE A 32 -26.71 8.33 1.62
C PHE A 32 -26.09 9.20 0.53
N LEU A 33 -26.61 10.41 0.32
CA LEU A 33 -26.09 11.30 -0.71
C LEU A 33 -24.63 11.70 -0.42
N ARG A 34 -24.29 11.95 0.85
CA ARG A 34 -22.91 12.23 1.28
C ARG A 34 -21.98 11.04 1.08
N ASP A 35 -22.41 9.83 1.42
CA ASP A 35 -21.62 8.61 1.24
C ASP A 35 -21.42 8.29 -0.26
N VAL A 36 -22.41 8.56 -1.12
CA VAL A 36 -22.27 8.43 -2.58
C VAL A 36 -21.25 9.41 -3.14
N ILE A 37 -21.33 10.70 -2.77
CA ILE A 37 -20.37 11.71 -3.23
C ILE A 37 -18.96 11.35 -2.75
N ALA A 38 -18.81 10.97 -1.48
CA ALA A 38 -17.53 10.52 -0.92
C ALA A 38 -17.01 9.26 -1.63
N GLY A 39 -17.86 8.27 -1.88
CA GLY A 39 -17.52 7.04 -2.58
C GLY A 39 -17.03 7.28 -4.01
N VAL A 40 -17.72 8.12 -4.77
CA VAL A 40 -17.30 8.51 -6.14
C VAL A 40 -15.96 9.25 -6.10
N THR A 41 -15.79 10.18 -5.15
CA THR A 41 -14.55 10.94 -4.99
C THR A 41 -13.37 10.03 -4.66
N VAL A 42 -13.56 9.09 -3.72
CA VAL A 42 -12.55 8.10 -3.35
C VAL A 42 -12.25 7.18 -4.52
N ALA A 43 -13.27 6.67 -5.22
CA ALA A 43 -13.09 5.78 -6.37
C ALA A 43 -12.27 6.44 -7.49
N ALA A 44 -12.51 7.73 -7.78
CA ALA A 44 -11.79 8.47 -8.81
C ALA A 44 -10.27 8.52 -8.56
N VAL A 45 -9.85 8.63 -7.30
CA VAL A 45 -8.42 8.59 -6.91
C VAL A 45 -7.92 7.15 -6.78
N TYR A 46 -8.76 6.26 -6.28
CA TYR A 46 -8.38 4.90 -5.92
C TYR A 46 -8.11 3.99 -7.13
N VAL A 47 -8.82 4.20 -8.25
CA VAL A 47 -8.60 3.46 -9.51
C VAL A 47 -7.17 3.63 -10.05
N PRO A 48 -6.69 4.85 -10.36
CA PRO A 48 -5.33 5.04 -10.85
C PRO A 48 -4.27 4.66 -9.79
N GLN A 49 -4.55 4.92 -8.51
CA GLN A 49 -3.66 4.54 -7.41
C GLN A 49 -3.44 3.02 -7.35
N SER A 50 -4.50 2.23 -7.47
CA SER A 50 -4.42 0.77 -7.40
C SER A 50 -3.67 0.17 -8.59
N MET A 51 -3.85 0.75 -9.78
CA MET A 51 -3.09 0.38 -10.97
C MET A 51 -1.59 0.63 -10.76
N ALA A 52 -1.22 1.83 -10.29
CA ALA A 52 0.18 2.18 -10.00
C ALA A 52 0.81 1.24 -8.96
N TYR A 53 0.09 0.90 -7.90
CA TYR A 53 0.61 -0.01 -6.86
C TYR A 53 0.79 -1.45 -7.34
N SER A 54 -0.06 -1.96 -8.23
CA SER A 54 0.19 -3.26 -8.85
C SER A 54 1.45 -3.26 -9.72
N MET A 55 1.76 -2.15 -10.40
CA MET A 55 3.01 -2.00 -11.14
C MET A 55 4.23 -1.96 -10.22
N LEU A 56 4.13 -1.36 -9.03
CA LEU A 56 5.18 -1.45 -8.00
C LEU A 56 5.43 -2.89 -7.55
N ALA A 57 4.37 -3.70 -7.48
CA ALA A 57 4.47 -5.14 -7.23
C ALA A 57 4.97 -5.94 -8.45
N GLY A 58 5.31 -5.33 -9.58
CA GLY A 58 5.70 -6.05 -10.80
C GLY A 58 4.55 -6.82 -11.47
N MET A 59 3.31 -6.52 -11.09
CA MET A 59 2.11 -7.15 -11.65
C MET A 59 1.50 -6.29 -12.78
N PRO A 60 0.76 -6.89 -13.73
CA PRO A 60 -0.02 -6.15 -14.70
C PRO A 60 -1.08 -5.25 -14.01
N PRO A 61 -1.33 -4.01 -14.50
CA PRO A 61 -2.22 -3.03 -13.88
C PRO A 61 -3.62 -3.54 -13.51
N ILE A 62 -4.15 -4.47 -14.30
CA ILE A 62 -5.48 -5.07 -14.10
C ILE A 62 -5.60 -5.80 -12.76
N HIS A 63 -4.51 -6.38 -12.24
CA HIS A 63 -4.53 -7.05 -10.95
C HIS A 63 -4.73 -6.06 -9.79
N GLY A 64 -4.24 -4.82 -9.94
CA GLY A 64 -4.52 -3.75 -9.00
C GLY A 64 -6.01 -3.45 -8.88
N LEU A 65 -6.73 -3.46 -10.01
CA LEU A 65 -8.18 -3.24 -10.03
C LEU A 65 -8.94 -4.40 -9.38
N TYR A 66 -8.53 -5.66 -9.62
CA TYR A 66 -9.13 -6.82 -8.97
C TYR A 66 -8.97 -6.76 -7.45
N VAL A 67 -7.76 -6.47 -6.97
CA VAL A 67 -7.49 -6.36 -5.53
C VAL A 67 -8.26 -5.19 -4.93
N ALA A 68 -8.27 -4.03 -5.58
CA ALA A 68 -8.98 -2.85 -5.12
C ALA A 68 -10.48 -3.14 -4.93
N PHE A 69 -11.11 -3.76 -5.92
CA PHE A 69 -12.53 -4.09 -5.88
C PHE A 69 -12.86 -5.12 -4.79
N ILE A 70 -12.15 -6.26 -4.78
CA ILE A 70 -12.42 -7.36 -3.86
C ILE A 70 -12.11 -6.94 -2.42
N ALA A 71 -10.97 -6.29 -2.17
CA ALA A 71 -10.57 -5.88 -0.83
C ALA A 71 -11.56 -4.87 -0.22
N THR A 72 -12.04 -3.90 -1.01
CA THR A 72 -13.02 -2.92 -0.53
C THR A 72 -14.36 -3.59 -0.18
N ILE A 73 -14.84 -4.56 -0.98
CA ILE A 73 -16.08 -5.30 -0.65
C ILE A 73 -15.91 -6.10 0.65
N VAL A 74 -14.81 -6.85 0.77
CA VAL A 74 -14.55 -7.65 1.98
C VAL A 74 -14.41 -6.74 3.20
N ALA A 75 -13.71 -5.62 3.08
CA ALA A 75 -13.56 -4.64 4.16
C ALA A 75 -14.88 -3.94 4.52
N ALA A 76 -15.77 -3.69 3.55
CA ALA A 76 -17.09 -3.13 3.84
C ALA A 76 -17.96 -4.09 4.66
N ILE A 77 -17.81 -5.41 4.49
CA ILE A 77 -18.60 -6.42 5.22
C ILE A 77 -18.01 -6.69 6.61
N PHE A 78 -16.69 -6.85 6.71
CA PHE A 78 -16.01 -7.31 7.92
C PHE A 78 -15.23 -6.22 8.68
N GLY A 79 -15.15 -5.01 8.12
CA GLY A 79 -14.41 -3.89 8.70
C GLY A 79 -15.01 -3.40 10.01
N SER A 80 -14.14 -2.98 10.94
CA SER A 80 -14.54 -2.40 12.22
C SER A 80 -14.93 -0.92 12.12
N SER A 81 -14.56 -0.23 11.03
CA SER A 81 -14.78 1.21 10.82
C SER A 81 -15.44 1.50 9.48
N ARG A 82 -16.47 2.35 9.49
CA ARG A 82 -17.21 2.79 8.30
C ARG A 82 -16.40 3.69 7.35
N TYR A 83 -15.28 4.25 7.82
CA TYR A 83 -14.47 5.20 7.05
C TYR A 83 -13.17 4.59 6.53
N LEU A 84 -12.89 3.33 6.87
CA LEU A 84 -11.65 2.67 6.51
C LEU A 84 -11.73 2.15 5.06
N ASN A 85 -10.94 2.75 4.17
CA ASN A 85 -10.72 2.17 2.85
C ASN A 85 -9.57 1.14 2.93
N THR A 86 -9.80 -0.07 2.42
CA THR A 86 -8.80 -1.14 2.38
C THR A 86 -8.48 -1.49 0.94
N GLY A 87 -7.19 -1.65 0.66
CA GLY A 87 -6.69 -1.79 -0.70
C GLY A 87 -5.23 -2.18 -0.81
N PRO A 88 -4.69 -2.19 -2.04
CA PRO A 88 -3.25 -2.27 -2.23
C PRO A 88 -2.58 -1.05 -1.59
N VAL A 89 -1.41 -1.25 -0.99
CA VAL A 89 -0.60 -0.19 -0.39
C VAL A 89 0.81 -0.31 -0.95
N ALA A 90 1.44 0.83 -1.30
CA ALA A 90 2.75 0.86 -1.93
C ALA A 90 3.81 0.02 -1.20
N MET A 91 3.87 0.13 0.13
CA MET A 91 4.83 -0.63 0.95
C MET A 91 4.65 -2.14 0.83
N THR A 92 3.41 -2.64 0.90
CA THR A 92 3.16 -4.07 0.78
C THR A 92 3.47 -4.57 -0.63
N CYS A 93 3.19 -3.77 -1.65
CA CYS A 93 3.52 -4.09 -3.04
C CYS A 93 5.04 -4.23 -3.26
N LEU A 94 5.83 -3.30 -2.73
CA LEU A 94 7.28 -3.34 -2.81
C LEU A 94 7.88 -4.52 -2.03
N LEU A 95 7.40 -4.77 -0.81
CA LEU A 95 7.86 -5.90 0.01
C LEU A 95 7.53 -7.23 -0.66
N SER A 96 6.31 -7.41 -1.16
CA SER A 96 5.93 -8.62 -1.90
C SER A 96 6.80 -8.83 -3.14
N ALA A 97 7.12 -7.77 -3.89
CA ALA A 97 8.02 -7.87 -5.02
C ALA A 97 9.45 -8.25 -4.60
N SER A 98 9.98 -7.68 -3.51
CA SER A 98 11.33 -8.00 -3.02
C SER A 98 11.49 -9.48 -2.63
N VAL A 99 10.44 -10.12 -2.12
CA VAL A 99 10.47 -11.56 -1.79
C VAL A 99 10.66 -12.39 -3.05
N LEU A 100 9.93 -12.08 -4.12
CA LEU A 100 10.02 -12.81 -5.38
C LEU A 100 11.34 -12.52 -6.13
N TYR A 101 11.85 -11.28 -6.04
CA TYR A 101 13.18 -10.96 -6.54
C TYR A 101 14.27 -11.75 -5.83
N GLY A 102 14.16 -11.93 -4.50
CA GLY A 102 15.12 -12.69 -3.71
C GLY A 102 15.23 -14.18 -4.10
N ILE A 103 14.24 -14.72 -4.80
CA ILE A 103 14.24 -16.09 -5.33
C ILE A 103 14.50 -16.16 -6.84
N GLY A 104 14.92 -15.04 -7.46
CA GLY A 104 15.35 -14.99 -8.86
C GLY A 104 14.22 -15.01 -9.89
N LEU A 105 12.98 -14.70 -9.51
CA LEU A 105 11.87 -14.63 -10.46
C LEU A 105 11.85 -13.29 -11.19
N GLU A 106 11.54 -13.34 -12.49
CA GLU A 106 11.37 -12.13 -13.29
C GLU A 106 9.91 -11.63 -13.26
N PRO A 107 9.68 -10.31 -13.18
CA PRO A 107 8.34 -9.72 -13.20
C PRO A 107 7.57 -9.99 -14.48
N GLN A 108 6.24 -9.90 -14.40
CA GLN A 108 5.33 -10.07 -15.54
C GLN A 108 5.39 -11.45 -16.24
N THR A 109 6.10 -12.42 -15.68
CA THR A 109 6.05 -13.81 -16.12
C THR A 109 4.80 -14.53 -15.55
N PRO A 110 4.32 -15.60 -16.21
CA PRO A 110 3.24 -16.41 -15.64
C PRO A 110 3.58 -17.00 -14.27
N GLU A 111 4.86 -17.29 -14.02
CA GLU A 111 5.35 -17.77 -12.73
C GLU A 111 5.26 -16.68 -11.67
N TRP A 112 5.69 -15.44 -11.97
CA TRP A 112 5.56 -14.31 -11.05
C TRP A 112 4.14 -14.13 -10.52
N ILE A 113 3.14 -14.18 -11.41
CA ILE A 113 1.72 -14.05 -11.04
C ILE A 113 1.28 -15.19 -10.11
N LYS A 114 1.69 -16.43 -10.41
CA LYS A 114 1.39 -17.61 -9.58
C LYS A 114 2.01 -17.50 -8.20
N TYR A 115 3.29 -17.16 -8.10
CA TYR A 115 3.98 -17.01 -6.81
C TYR A 115 3.48 -15.82 -6.00
N MET A 116 3.09 -14.71 -6.65
CA MET A 116 2.40 -13.60 -5.99
C MET A 116 1.07 -14.02 -5.38
N ALA A 117 0.27 -14.79 -6.11
CA ALA A 117 -1.01 -15.29 -5.61
C ALA A 117 -0.80 -16.25 -4.43
N LEU A 118 0.22 -17.13 -4.51
CA LEU A 118 0.59 -18.03 -3.42
C LEU A 118 1.04 -17.25 -2.17
N LEU A 119 1.89 -16.24 -2.34
CA LEU A 119 2.35 -15.37 -1.25
C LEU A 119 1.16 -14.67 -0.60
N ALA A 120 0.25 -14.09 -1.39
CA ALA A 120 -0.96 -13.45 -0.88
C ALA A 120 -1.84 -14.43 -0.08
N PHE A 121 -1.98 -15.68 -0.55
CA PHE A 121 -2.72 -16.73 0.13
C PHE A 121 -2.06 -17.11 1.47
N MET A 122 -0.75 -17.31 1.50
CA MET A 122 0.01 -17.61 2.72
C MET A 122 -0.12 -16.48 3.76
N VAL A 123 0.05 -15.23 3.32
CA VAL A 123 -0.14 -14.05 4.18
C VAL A 123 -1.58 -13.97 4.69
N GLY A 124 -2.56 -14.31 3.86
CA GLY A 124 -3.97 -14.39 4.23
C GLY A 124 -4.22 -15.41 5.35
N ILE A 125 -3.69 -16.63 5.23
CA ILE A 125 -3.79 -17.66 6.27
C ILE A 125 -3.17 -17.15 7.57
N ILE A 126 -1.94 -16.61 7.52
CA ILE A 126 -1.26 -16.10 8.72
C ILE A 126 -2.09 -14.99 9.38
N ARG A 127 -2.61 -14.04 8.60
CA ARG A 127 -3.47 -12.96 9.12
C ARG A 127 -4.77 -13.49 9.74
N LEU A 128 -5.39 -14.50 9.13
CA LEU A 128 -6.57 -15.16 9.69
C LEU A 128 -6.23 -15.87 11.01
N THR A 129 -5.12 -16.60 11.08
CA THR A 129 -4.67 -17.27 12.31
C THR A 129 -4.41 -16.27 13.43
N VAL A 130 -3.70 -15.17 13.15
CA VAL A 130 -3.45 -14.08 14.11
C VAL A 130 -4.77 -13.48 14.60
N GLY A 131 -5.74 -13.26 13.70
CA GLY A 131 -7.07 -12.75 14.03
C GLY A 131 -7.89 -13.73 14.89
N LEU A 132 -7.87 -15.02 14.56
CA LEU A 132 -8.57 -16.07 15.30
C LEU A 132 -8.01 -16.24 16.72
N LEU A 133 -6.68 -16.16 16.86
CA LEU A 133 -6.00 -16.17 18.16
C LEU A 133 -6.12 -14.84 18.92
N LYS A 134 -6.81 -13.83 18.35
CA LYS A 134 -6.98 -12.49 18.92
C LYS A 134 -5.66 -11.84 19.34
N LEU A 135 -4.59 -12.10 18.60
CA LEU A 135 -3.24 -11.57 18.87
C LEU A 135 -3.10 -10.09 18.48
N GLY A 136 -4.21 -9.34 18.41
CA GLY A 136 -4.22 -7.91 18.11
C GLY A 136 -3.45 -7.08 19.16
N PHE A 137 -3.38 -7.55 20.40
CA PHE A 137 -2.62 -6.89 21.47
C PHE A 137 -1.12 -6.75 21.15
N ILE A 138 -0.58 -7.58 20.24
CA ILE A 138 0.82 -7.49 19.82
C ILE A 138 1.07 -6.15 19.12
N VAL A 139 0.08 -5.61 18.42
CA VAL A 139 0.19 -4.30 17.74
C VAL A 139 0.37 -3.17 18.76
N ASP A 140 -0.23 -3.29 19.94
CA ASP A 140 -0.11 -2.30 21.01
C ASP A 140 1.28 -2.29 21.67
N LEU A 141 2.10 -3.33 21.44
CA LEU A 141 3.50 -3.40 21.91
C LEU A 141 4.46 -2.62 20.99
N ILE A 142 4.01 -2.18 19.82
CA ILE A 142 4.85 -1.43 18.88
C ILE A 142 4.93 0.02 19.33
N SER A 143 6.14 0.50 19.62
CA SER A 143 6.33 1.88 20.07
C SER A 143 6.07 2.88 18.94
N ASN A 144 5.55 4.06 19.29
CA ASN A 144 5.31 5.15 18.33
C ASN A 144 6.57 5.51 17.53
N SER A 145 7.74 5.47 18.16
CA SER A 145 9.03 5.75 17.50
C SER A 145 9.34 4.75 16.38
N VAL A 146 9.02 3.47 16.57
CA VAL A 146 9.21 2.44 15.53
C VAL A 146 8.25 2.65 14.37
N VAL A 147 6.98 2.97 14.63
CA VAL A 147 5.99 3.25 13.58
C VAL A 147 6.40 4.47 12.75
N ILE A 148 6.85 5.55 13.40
CA ILE A 148 7.32 6.77 12.73
C ILE A 148 8.57 6.48 11.90
N GLY A 149 9.54 5.74 12.44
CA GLY A 149 10.76 5.36 11.72
C GLY A 149 10.45 4.51 10.48
N PHE A 150 9.62 3.48 10.64
CA PHE A 150 9.21 2.60 9.54
C PHE A 150 8.44 3.36 8.46
N THR A 151 7.51 4.23 8.85
CA THR A 151 6.71 5.02 7.91
C THR A 151 7.57 6.03 7.16
N SER A 152 8.53 6.67 7.83
CA SER A 152 9.46 7.63 7.20
C SER A 152 10.37 6.94 6.20
N ALA A 153 10.93 5.78 6.56
CA ALA A 153 11.70 4.95 5.64
C ALA A 153 10.85 4.51 4.44
N GLY A 154 9.60 4.10 4.69
CA GLY A 154 8.67 3.74 3.64
C GLY A 154 8.36 4.88 2.67
N ALA A 155 8.10 6.08 3.19
CA ALA A 155 7.90 7.27 2.37
C ALA A 155 9.12 7.57 1.50
N MET A 156 10.33 7.44 2.04
CA MET A 156 11.58 7.62 1.29
C MET A 156 11.74 6.58 0.18
N VAL A 157 11.50 5.30 0.47
CA VAL A 157 11.55 4.22 -0.52
C VAL A 157 10.52 4.46 -1.63
N ILE A 158 9.29 4.89 -1.29
CA ILE A 158 8.27 5.22 -2.28
C ILE A 158 8.75 6.38 -3.15
N ALA A 159 9.25 7.48 -2.58
CA ALA A 159 9.74 8.62 -3.33
C ALA A 159 10.87 8.22 -4.31
N LEU A 160 11.82 7.41 -3.86
CA LEU A 160 12.89 6.88 -4.69
C LEU A 160 12.36 5.95 -5.80
N SER A 161 11.36 5.12 -5.50
CA SER A 161 10.75 4.22 -6.50
C SER A 161 10.03 4.96 -7.63
N GLN A 162 9.57 6.20 -7.38
CA GLN A 162 8.93 7.03 -8.41
C GLN A 162 9.94 7.79 -9.28
N PHE A 163 11.20 7.91 -8.82
CA PHE A 163 12.22 8.71 -9.51
C PHE A 163 12.48 8.18 -10.93
N GLY A 164 12.66 6.87 -11.12
CA GLY A 164 12.84 6.28 -12.45
C GLY A 164 11.67 6.57 -13.42
N HIS A 165 10.43 6.58 -12.90
CA HIS A 165 9.24 6.89 -13.70
C HIS A 165 9.15 8.37 -14.11
N LEU A 166 9.62 9.29 -13.27
CA LEU A 166 9.62 10.73 -13.56
C LEU A 166 10.65 11.13 -14.63
N PHE A 167 11.84 10.50 -14.60
CA PHE A 167 12.94 10.84 -15.51
C PHE A 167 13.00 9.95 -16.77
N GLY A 168 12.13 8.94 -16.88
CA GLY A 168 12.03 8.08 -18.06
C GLY A 168 13.16 7.05 -18.20
N TYR A 169 13.97 6.85 -17.15
CA TYR A 169 15.05 5.87 -17.14
C TYR A 169 14.58 4.56 -16.49
N LYS A 170 14.85 3.43 -17.17
CA LYS A 170 14.73 2.11 -16.58
C LYS A 170 15.92 1.90 -15.65
N ILE A 171 15.72 2.13 -14.35
CA ILE A 171 16.72 1.79 -13.33
C ILE A 171 16.84 0.26 -13.34
N GLU A 172 18.03 -0.26 -13.65
CA GLU A 172 18.32 -1.68 -13.46
C GLU A 172 18.20 -2.00 -11.96
N ARG A 173 17.28 -2.90 -11.61
CA ARG A 173 17.04 -3.31 -10.22
C ARG A 173 18.22 -4.20 -9.77
N SER A 174 19.30 -3.58 -9.30
CA SER A 174 20.45 -4.26 -8.66
C SER A 174 20.18 -4.54 -7.18
N THR A 175 20.72 -5.65 -6.67
CA THR A 175 20.67 -6.05 -5.24
C THR A 175 21.57 -5.17 -4.34
N HIS A 176 22.43 -4.33 -4.92
CA HIS A 176 23.31 -3.44 -4.18
C HIS A 176 22.73 -2.02 -4.15
N ILE A 177 22.30 -1.57 -2.97
CA ILE A 177 21.76 -0.22 -2.75
C ILE A 177 22.75 0.87 -3.19
N PHE A 178 24.06 0.62 -3.05
CA PHE A 178 25.10 1.56 -3.49
C PHE A 178 25.10 1.77 -5.00
N ASP A 179 24.90 0.71 -5.79
CA ASP A 179 24.86 0.82 -7.25
C ASP A 179 23.62 1.61 -7.69
N VAL A 180 22.47 1.34 -7.07
CA VAL A 180 21.22 2.08 -7.34
C VAL A 180 21.36 3.56 -6.97
N VAL A 181 22.05 3.89 -5.87
CA VAL A 181 22.27 5.28 -5.45
C VAL A 181 23.27 5.98 -6.38
N ILE A 182 24.36 5.32 -6.79
CA ILE A 182 25.33 5.88 -7.73
C ILE A 182 24.68 6.13 -9.09
N ASP A 183 23.86 5.19 -9.57
CA ASP A 183 23.17 5.30 -10.84
C ASP A 183 22.05 6.36 -10.82
N LEU A 184 21.42 6.57 -9.65
CA LEU A 184 20.48 7.67 -9.45
C LEU A 184 21.20 9.02 -9.45
N VAL A 185 22.33 9.14 -8.75
CA VAL A 185 23.12 10.39 -8.68
C VAL A 185 23.71 10.74 -10.04
N SER A 186 24.23 9.76 -10.79
CA SER A 186 24.73 9.97 -12.14
C SER A 186 23.61 10.42 -13.09
N SER A 187 22.43 9.80 -13.00
CA SER A 187 21.25 10.16 -13.79
C SER A 187 20.72 11.56 -13.48
N ILE A 188 20.71 11.95 -12.20
CA ILE A 188 20.33 13.30 -11.75
C ILE A 188 21.33 14.34 -12.27
N PHE A 189 22.62 14.05 -12.15
CA PHE A 189 23.68 14.95 -12.62
C PHE A 189 23.62 15.14 -14.14
N PHE A 190 23.38 14.05 -14.88
CA PHE A 190 23.19 14.09 -16.33
C PHE A 190 21.94 14.90 -16.71
N PHE A 191 20.82 14.71 -16.00
CA PHE A 191 19.60 15.49 -16.22
C PHE A 191 19.80 16.98 -15.94
N ILE A 192 20.48 17.35 -14.85
CA ILE A 192 20.78 18.75 -14.51
C ILE A 192 21.66 19.39 -15.59
N ILE A 193 22.69 18.69 -16.07
CA ILE A 193 23.54 19.17 -17.17
C ILE A 193 22.73 19.36 -18.45
N PHE A 194 21.84 18.43 -18.79
CA PHE A 194 21.04 18.52 -20.01
C PHE A 194 19.95 19.61 -19.92
N ALA A 195 19.34 19.78 -18.75
CA ALA A 195 18.38 20.84 -18.46
C ALA A 195 19.05 22.22 -18.50
N LEU A 196 20.24 22.37 -17.92
CA LEU A 196 21.04 23.60 -17.98
C LEU A 196 21.60 23.86 -19.38
N GLY A 197 22.01 22.81 -20.11
CA GLY A 197 22.48 22.92 -21.50
C GLY A 197 21.39 23.39 -22.46
N LYS A 198 20.15 22.89 -22.31
CA LYS A 198 18.99 23.41 -23.06
C LYS A 198 18.58 24.82 -22.63
N PHE A 199 18.79 25.20 -21.37
CA PHE A 199 18.53 26.57 -20.90
C PHE A 199 19.56 27.56 -21.48
N SER A 200 20.84 27.18 -21.54
CA SER A 200 21.93 27.97 -22.14
C SER A 200 21.78 28.17 -23.65
N PHE A 201 21.28 27.16 -24.38
CA PHE A 201 21.02 27.30 -25.82
C PHE A 201 19.79 28.17 -26.15
N LYS A 202 18.81 28.23 -25.23
CA LYS A 202 17.61 29.05 -25.41
C LYS A 202 17.83 30.54 -25.08
N THR A 203 18.87 30.89 -24.33
CA THR A 203 19.26 32.28 -24.07
C THR A 203 20.21 32.86 -25.14
N SER A 204 20.85 32.03 -25.96
CA SER A 204 21.74 32.47 -27.06
C SER A 204 21.06 32.65 -28.42
N SER A 205 19.77 32.34 -28.55
CA SER A 205 18.99 32.45 -29.81
C SER A 205 17.93 33.57 -29.76
N GLY A 206 18.12 34.54 -28.87
CA GLY A 206 17.23 35.69 -28.64
C GLY A 206 17.90 37.05 -28.86
N PHE A 207 18.88 37.13 -29.76
CA PHE A 207 19.41 38.38 -30.34
C PHE A 207 19.63 38.20 -31.84
#